data_AF-A0A3A9J6X3-F1
#
_entry.id   AF-A0A3A9J6X3-F1
#
_cell.length_a   1.000
_cell.length_b   1.000
_cell.length_c   1.000
_cell.angle_alpha   90.00
_cell.angle_beta   90.00
_cell.angle_gamma   90.00
#
_symmetry.space_group_name_H-M   'P 1'
#
loop_
_entity.id
_entity.type
_entity.pdbx_description
1 polymer ?
#
loop_
_entity_poly.entity_id
_entity_poly.type
_entity_poly.pdbx_seq_one_letter_code
_entity_poly.pdbx_strand_id
1 'polypeptide(L)' 'MTHQPRLNSLQDRHASLDRQLAQEGQRPAPDAGTITRLKREKLRLKEEMERLRAAR' A
#
# COMPACT_ATOMS: atom_id res chain seq x y z
N MET A 1 -19.47 12.09 -9.69
CA MET A 1 -19.51 10.79 -8.98
C MET A 1 -18.35 9.92 -9.44
N THR A 2 -17.10 10.17 -8.97
CA THR A 2 -15.91 9.47 -9.53
C THR A 2 -14.88 9.04 -8.47
N HIS A 3 -15.21 9.10 -7.17
CA HIS A 3 -14.26 8.75 -6.10
C HIS A 3 -14.16 7.24 -5.84
N GLN A 4 -15.23 6.48 -6.12
CA GLN A 4 -15.27 5.02 -5.94
C GLN A 4 -14.19 4.25 -6.74
N PRO A 5 -14.00 4.48 -8.06
CA PRO A 5 -12.99 3.74 -8.84
C PRO A 5 -11.54 4.10 -8.45
N ARG A 6 -11.28 5.33 -8.02
CA ARG A 6 -9.96 5.73 -7.51
C ARG A 6 -9.65 5.05 -6.18
N LEU A 7 -10.62 5.01 -5.27
CA LEU A 7 -10.45 4.40 -3.95
C LEU A 7 -10.24 2.88 -4.04
N ASN A 8 -10.94 2.20 -4.95
CA ASN A 8 -10.73 0.78 -5.24
C ASN A 8 -9.31 0.52 -5.79
N SER A 9 -8.88 1.32 -6.77
CA SER A 9 -7.52 1.21 -7.35
C SER A 9 -6.42 1.38 -6.28
N LEU A 10 -6.60 2.31 -5.34
CA LEU A 10 -5.66 2.51 -4.23
C LEU A 10 -5.66 1.32 -3.26
N GLN A 11 -6.83 0.73 -3.01
CA GLN A 11 -6.97 -0.48 -2.19
C GLN A 11 -6.26 -1.68 -2.82
N ASP A 12 -6.41 -1.88 -4.13
CA ASP A 12 -5.74 -2.95 -4.86
C ASP A 12 -4.21 -2.79 -4.82
N ARG A 13 -3.71 -1.57 -5.01
CA ARG A 13 -2.28 -1.25 -4.89
C ARG A 13 -1.77 -1.51 -3.47
N HIS A 14 -2.53 -1.10 -2.45
CA HIS A 14 -2.18 -1.36 -1.06
C HIS A 14 -2.12 -2.87 -0.76
N ALA A 15 -3.08 -3.65 -1.24
CA ALA A 15 -3.07 -5.11 -1.10
C ALA A 15 -1.89 -5.77 -1.81
N SER A 16 -1.48 -5.25 -2.98
CA SER A 16 -0.29 -5.71 -3.69
C SER A 16 1.00 -5.44 -2.90
N LEU A 17 1.14 -4.25 -2.30
CA LEU A 17 2.29 -3.93 -1.44
C LEU A 17 2.35 -4.82 -0.20
N ASP A 18 1.20 -5.17 0.38
CA ASP A 18 1.14 -6.11 1.50
C ASP A 18 1.62 -7.51 1.13
N ARG A 19 1.24 -8.00 -0.04
CA ARG A 19 1.73 -9.28 -0.55
C ARG A 19 3.24 -9.25 -0.77
N GLN A 20 3.77 -8.19 -1.38
CA GLN A 20 5.21 -8.02 -1.58
C GLN A 20 5.97 -7.95 -0.26
N LEU A 21 5.41 -7.25 0.74
CA LEU A 21 6.00 -7.17 2.08
C LEU A 21 6.05 -8.54 2.76
N ALA A 22 4.96 -9.31 2.66
CA ALA A 22 4.88 -10.66 3.22
C ALA A 22 5.86 -11.61 2.52
N GLN A 23 5.95 -11.54 1.19
CA GLN A 23 6.91 -12.33 0.40
C GLN A 23 8.34 -12.00 0.79
N GLU A 24 8.69 -10.71 0.88
CA GLU A 24 10.05 -10.29 1.23
C GLU A 24 10.41 -10.68 2.68
N GLY A 25 9.45 -10.58 3.61
CA GLY A 25 9.64 -10.98 5.01
C GLY A 25 9.77 -12.50 5.22
N GLN A 26 9.29 -13.32 4.29
CA GLN A 26 9.45 -14.78 4.31
C GLN A 26 10.79 -15.25 3.75
N ARG A 27 11.58 -14.35 3.13
CA ARG A 27 12.87 -14.73 2.55
C ARG A 27 13.87 -15.03 3.67
N PRO A 28 14.73 -16.06 3.50
CA PRO A 28 15.77 -16.40 4.49
C PRO A 28 16.75 -15.24 4.77
N ALA A 29 16.96 -14.37 3.78
CA ALA A 29 17.74 -13.13 3.90
C ALA A 29 16.88 -11.97 3.36
N PRO A 30 16.04 -11.35 4.19
CA PRO A 30 15.16 -10.28 3.76
C PRO A 30 15.94 -9.00 3.45
N ASP A 31 15.63 -8.33 2.34
CA ASP A 31 16.17 -7.02 2.04
C ASP A 31 15.44 -5.94 2.87
N ALA A 32 16.09 -5.49 3.94
CA ALA A 32 15.57 -4.46 4.83
C ALA A 32 15.31 -3.11 4.12
N GLY A 33 16.07 -2.78 3.06
CA GLY A 33 15.86 -1.59 2.25
C GLY A 33 14.57 -1.69 1.44
N THR A 34 14.35 -2.85 0.81
CA THR A 34 13.10 -3.16 0.09
C THR A 34 11.90 -3.16 1.03
N ILE A 35 11.98 -3.83 2.19
CA ILE A 35 10.92 -3.81 3.21
C ILE A 35 10.59 -2.39 3.66
N THR A 36 11.60 -1.56 3.91
CA THR A 36 11.41 -0.17 4.35
C THR A 36 10.72 0.65 3.26
N ARG A 37 11.13 0.48 1.99
CA ARG A 37 10.49 1.15 0.84
C ARG A 37 9.03 0.75 0.72
N LEU A 38 8.73 -0.56 0.73
CA LEU A 38 7.38 -1.10 0.63
C LEU A 38 6.47 -0.59 1.76
N LYS A 39 6.97 -0.53 3.01
CA LYS A 39 6.21 0.03 4.14
C LYS A 39 5.90 1.52 3.96
N ARG A 40 6.85 2.32 3.45
CA ARG A 40 6.63 3.75 3.18
C ARG A 40 5.60 3.95 2.08
N GLU A 41 5.67 3.18 1.00
CA GLU A 41 4.68 3.24 -0.08
C GLU A 41 3.28 2.84 0.41
N LYS A 42 3.21 1.77 1.23
CA LYS A 42 1.96 1.34 1.86
C LYS A 42 1.35 2.44 2.75
N LEU A 43 2.19 3.12 3.54
CA LEU A 43 1.76 4.23 4.39
C LEU A 43 1.18 5.38 3.54
N ARG A 44 1.87 5.78 2.46
CA ARG A 44 1.40 6.84 1.55
C ARG A 44 0.04 6.50 0.92
N LEU A 45 -0.14 5.27 0.45
CA LEU A 45 -1.44 4.85 -0.12
C LEU A 45 -2.54 4.87 0.93
N LYS A 46 -2.24 4.46 2.17
CA LYS A 46 -3.19 4.55 3.29
C LYS A 46 -3.60 6.01 3.53
N GLU A 47 -2.64 6.92 3.63
CA GLU A 47 -2.92 8.35 3.80
C GLU A 47 -3.74 8.94 2.65
N GLU A 48 -3.46 8.55 1.41
CA GLU A 48 -4.23 9.00 0.24
C GLU A 48 -5.67 8.46 0.26
N MET A 49 -5.87 7.21 0.63
CA MET A 49 -7.21 6.64 0.83
C MET A 49 -7.97 7.38 1.94
N GLU A 50 -7.33 7.65 3.06
CA GLU A 50 -7.95 8.40 4.17
C GLU A 50 -8.32 9.83 3.74
N ARG A 51 -7.45 10.52 2.98
CA ARG A 51 -7.78 11.84 2.41
C ARG A 51 -8.98 11.79 1.48
N LEU A 52 -9.07 10.78 0.61
CA LEU A 52 -10.21 10.59 -0.29
C LEU A 52 -11.50 10.20 0.44
N ARG A 53 -11.39 9.49 1.56
CA ARG A 53 -12.53 9.17 2.44
C ARG A 53 -13.03 10.41 3.17
N ALA A 54 -12.13 11.26 3.67
CA ALA A 54 -12.46 12.48 4.40
C ALA A 54 -12.97 13.61 3.48
N ALA A 55 -12.61 13.59 2.20
CA ALA A 55 -13.10 14.54 1.19
C ALA A 55 -14.50 14.22 0.65
N ARG A 56 -15.22 13.27 1.26
CA ARG A 56 -16.59 12.85 0.92
C ARG A 56 -17.55 13.31 2.01
#